data_AF-A0A1H8VTF8-F1
#
_entry.id   AF-A0A1H8VTF8-F1
#
_cell.length_a   1.000
_cell.length_b   1.000
_cell.length_c   1.000
_cell.angle_alpha   90.00
_cell.angle_beta   90.00
_cell.angle_gamma   90.00
#
_symmetry.space_group_name_H-M   'P 1'
#
loop_
_entity.id
_entity.type
_entity.pdbx_description
1 polymer ?
#
loop_
_entity_poly.entity_id
_entity_poly.type
_entity_poly.pdbx_seq_one_letter_code
_entity_poly.pdbx_strand_id
1 'polypeptide(L)'
;MGRLHLRSCRALRPFTRPSRPPPWAVTDAPEVYIKAQLRSIVGIRMRIVSLQGKRKMSQNRPESDRNGVKQGLGDSRSHTDQIVSDMISI
;
A
#
# COMPACT_ATOMS: atom_id res chain seq x y z
N MET A 1 -50.05 -9.50 14.70
CA MET A 1 -49.58 -9.27 16.08
C MET A 1 -48.37 -10.18 16.35
N GLY A 2 -47.15 -9.77 16.00
CA GLY A 2 -45.94 -10.59 16.20
C GLY A 2 -44.76 -9.68 16.47
N ARG A 3 -44.36 -9.57 17.74
CA ARG A 3 -43.31 -8.66 18.21
C ARG A 3 -41.93 -9.19 17.81
N LEU A 4 -41.20 -8.41 17.01
CA LEU A 4 -39.77 -8.60 16.73
C LEU A 4 -38.98 -8.56 18.04
N HIS A 5 -38.33 -9.69 18.37
CA HIS A 5 -37.35 -9.76 19.45
C HIS A 5 -36.05 -9.12 18.99
N LEU A 6 -35.83 -7.86 19.38
CA LEU A 6 -34.51 -7.23 19.31
C LEU A 6 -33.59 -7.95 20.29
N ARG A 7 -32.71 -8.81 19.77
CA ARG A 7 -31.63 -9.40 20.56
C ARG A 7 -30.65 -8.28 20.94
N SER A 8 -30.53 -8.10 22.25
CA SER A 8 -29.58 -7.26 22.97
C SER A 8 -28.21 -7.18 22.28
N CYS A 9 -27.85 -5.99 21.78
CA CYS A 9 -26.47 -5.61 21.55
C CYS A 9 -25.78 -5.51 22.91
N ARG A 10 -25.15 -6.61 23.35
CA ARG A 10 -24.23 -6.59 24.50
C ARG A 10 -23.15 -5.55 24.21
N ALA A 11 -23.05 -4.52 25.05
CA ALA A 11 -22.06 -3.48 24.93
C ALA A 11 -20.67 -4.09 24.72
N LEU A 12 -20.15 -3.98 23.51
CA LEU A 12 -18.78 -4.33 23.19
C LEU A 12 -17.92 -3.35 24.00
N ARG A 13 -17.17 -3.85 24.98
CA ARG A 13 -16.14 -3.02 25.63
C ARG A 13 -15.25 -2.49 24.51
N PRO A 14 -14.84 -1.21 24.54
CA PRO A 14 -13.86 -0.72 23.59
C PRO A 14 -12.65 -1.65 23.66
N PHE A 15 -12.32 -2.29 22.53
CA PHE A 15 -11.12 -3.09 22.40
C PHE A 15 -9.95 -2.12 22.46
N THR A 16 -9.45 -1.86 23.67
CA THR A 16 -8.21 -1.12 23.86
C THR A 16 -7.08 -2.03 23.43
N ARG A 17 -6.56 -1.79 22.22
CA ARG A 17 -5.32 -2.41 21.77
C ARG A 17 -4.28 -2.26 22.88
N PRO A 18 -3.60 -3.35 23.33
CA PRO A 18 -2.54 -3.22 24.33
C PRO A 18 -1.53 -2.19 23.84
N SER A 19 -1.01 -1.38 24.76
CA SER A 19 0.02 -0.39 24.46
C SER A 19 1.12 -1.08 23.66
N ARG A 20 1.31 -0.66 22.41
CA ARG A 20 2.40 -1.19 21.58
C ARG A 20 3.69 -0.91 22.36
N PRO A 21 4.61 -1.89 22.49
CA PRO A 21 5.93 -1.57 23.01
C PRO A 21 6.49 -0.39 22.20
N PRO A 22 7.29 0.47 22.84
CA PRO A 22 7.89 1.60 22.14
C PRO A 22 8.58 1.11 20.86
N PRO A 23 8.54 1.90 19.77
CA PRO A 23 9.26 1.54 18.55
C PRO A 23 10.73 1.30 18.88
N TRP A 24 11.31 0.27 18.28
CA TRP A 24 12.72 -0.03 18.47
C TRP A 24 13.57 1.15 17.97
N ALA A 25 14.60 1.48 18.73
CA ALA A 25 15.60 2.47 18.36
C ALA A 25 16.88 1.74 17.95
N VAL A 26 17.65 2.34 17.03
CA VAL A 26 18.97 1.81 16.65
C VAL A 26 19.89 1.74 17.87
N THR A 27 19.72 2.66 18.83
CA THR A 27 20.45 2.70 20.11
C THR A 27 20.13 1.55 21.05
N ASP A 28 19.09 0.76 20.79
CA ASP A 28 18.77 -0.43 21.59
C ASP A 28 19.78 -1.57 21.35
N ALA A 29 20.55 -1.50 20.26
CA ALA A 29 21.63 -2.44 19.98
C ALA A 29 22.96 -2.00 20.64
N PRO A 30 23.83 -2.94 21.05
CA PRO A 30 25.16 -2.62 21.58
C PRO A 30 25.98 -1.79 20.60
N GLU A 31 26.68 -0.76 21.11
CA GLU A 31 27.43 0.18 20.28
C GLU A 31 28.49 -0.51 19.39
N VAL A 32 29.14 -1.57 19.92
CA VAL A 32 30.12 -2.37 19.17
C VAL A 32 29.47 -3.07 17.96
N TYR A 33 28.23 -3.55 18.11
CA TYR A 33 27.48 -4.18 17.04
C TYR A 33 27.11 -3.17 15.94
N ILE A 34 26.65 -1.98 16.33
CA ILE A 34 26.34 -0.90 15.39
C ILE A 34 27.60 -0.50 14.59
N LYS A 35 28.73 -0.28 15.28
CA LYS A 35 30.01 0.08 14.64
C LYS A 35 30.51 -1.00 13.68
N ALA A 36 30.36 -2.28 14.05
CA ALA A 36 30.73 -3.39 13.17
C ALA A 36 29.89 -3.41 11.88
N GLN A 37 28.57 -3.25 12.00
CA GLN A 37 27.66 -3.24 10.85
C GLN A 37 27.93 -2.06 9.90
N LEU A 38 28.19 -0.86 10.45
CA LEU A 38 28.48 0.33 9.65
C LEU A 38 29.72 0.18 8.77
N ARG A 39 30.73 -0.60 9.20
CA ARG A 39 31.95 -0.82 8.40
C ARG A 39 31.70 -1.57 7.10
N SER A 40 30.61 -2.33 7.02
CA SER A 40 30.24 -3.11 5.83
C SER A 40 29.21 -2.40 4.94
N ILE A 41 28.75 -1.20 5.33
CA ILE A 41 27.77 -0.44 4.56
C ILE A 41 28.49 0.56 3.67
N VAL A 42 28.35 0.39 2.35
CA VAL A 42 28.84 1.36 1.37
C VAL A 42 27.69 2.32 1.04
N GLY A 43 27.84 3.58 1.46
CA GLY A 43 26.91 4.64 1.11
C GLY A 43 27.13 5.11 -0.32
N ILE A 44 26.10 5.03 -1.17
CA ILE A 44 26.09 5.64 -2.50
C ILE A 44 25.17 6.86 -2.49
N ARG A 45 25.58 7.93 -3.17
CA ARG A 45 24.75 9.12 -3.38
C ARG A 45 24.56 9.36 -4.87
N MET A 46 23.33 9.22 -5.33
CA MET A 46 22.95 9.55 -6.71
C MET A 46 22.24 10.89 -6.74
N ARG A 47 22.83 11.86 -7.43
CA ARG A 47 22.15 13.13 -7.72
C ARG A 47 21.22 12.90 -8.90
N ILE A 48 19.93 13.12 -8.67
CA ILE A 48 18.93 13.08 -9.74
C ILE A 48 19.13 14.31 -10.62
N VAL A 49 19.51 14.10 -11.89
CA VAL A 49 19.67 15.18 -12.89
C VAL A 49 18.42 15.32 -13.74
N SER A 50 17.80 14.19 -14.09
CA SER A 50 16.52 14.15 -14.79
C SER A 50 15.80 12.84 -14.50
N LEU A 51 14.48 12.84 -14.67
CA LEU A 51 13.64 11.64 -14.58
C LEU A 51 12.80 11.60 -15.84
N GLN A 52 12.83 10.46 -16.54
CA GLN A 52 11.97 10.20 -17.69
C GLN A 52 11.18 8.93 -17.42
N GLY A 53 9.87 8.99 -17.61
CA GLY A 53 8.98 7.84 -17.50
C GLY A 53 8.16 7.67 -18.78
N LYS A 54 7.91 6.42 -19.17
CA LYS A 54 6.96 6.08 -20.24
C LYS A 54 5.84 5.23 -19.66
N ARG A 55 4.59 5.68 -19.81
CA ARG A 55 3.39 4.91 -19.45
C ARG A 55 2.83 4.30 -20.71
N LYS A 56 2.95 2.98 -20.87
CA LYS A 56 2.38 2.25 -22.01
C LYS A 56 0.98 1.76 -21.61
N MET A 57 -0.04 2.57 -21.93
CA MET A 57 -1.44 2.32 -21.52
C MET A 57 -2.37 2.22 -22.73
N SER A 58 -1.90 1.60 -23.82
CA SER A 58 -2.70 1.40 -25.04
C SER A 58 -3.32 2.69 -25.61
N GLN A 59 -2.63 3.84 -25.48
CA GLN A 59 -3.15 5.16 -25.86
C GLN A 59 -3.39 5.35 -27.38
N ASN A 60 -3.15 4.33 -28.20
CA ASN A 60 -3.38 4.33 -29.64
C ASN A 60 -4.56 3.43 -30.06
N ARG A 61 -5.39 2.98 -29.11
CA ARG A 61 -6.58 2.17 -29.37
C ARG A 61 -7.86 3.00 -29.34
N PRO A 62 -8.95 2.55 -30.00
CA PRO A 62 -10.26 3.21 -29.89
C PRO A 62 -10.76 3.24 -28.45
N GLU A 63 -11.62 4.21 -28.14
CA GLU A 63 -12.13 4.45 -26.78
C GLU A 63 -12.85 3.22 -26.19
N SER A 64 -13.59 2.49 -27.03
CA SER A 64 -14.26 1.23 -26.64
C SER A 64 -13.31 0.20 -26.04
N ASP A 65 -12.13 0.03 -26.64
CA ASP A 65 -11.12 -0.92 -26.17
C ASP A 65 -10.53 -0.46 -24.84
N ARG A 66 -10.33 0.84 -24.67
CA ARG A 66 -9.80 1.40 -23.41
C ARG A 66 -10.80 1.24 -22.27
N ASN A 67 -12.09 1.47 -22.55
CA ASN A 67 -13.18 1.30 -21.60
C ASN A 67 -13.28 -0.16 -21.13
N GLY A 68 -13.22 -1.11 -22.07
CA GLY A 68 -13.23 -2.54 -21.76
C GLY A 68 -12.03 -2.97 -20.92
N VAL A 69 -10.83 -2.50 -21.25
CA VAL A 69 -9.62 -2.80 -20.47
C VAL A 69 -9.68 -2.17 -19.08
N LYS A 70 -10.16 -0.92 -18.97
CA LYS A 70 -10.32 -0.25 -17.67
C LYS A 70 -11.27 -1.03 -16.76
N GLN A 71 -12.45 -1.39 -17.26
CA GLN A 71 -13.41 -2.18 -16.49
C GLN A 71 -12.84 -3.54 -16.08
N GLY A 72 -12.28 -4.29 -17.05
CA GLY A 72 -11.73 -5.62 -16.77
C GLY A 72 -10.60 -5.62 -15.75
N LEU A 73 -9.73 -4.59 -15.77
CA LEU A 73 -8.67 -4.43 -14.77
C LEU A 73 -9.19 -3.94 -13.42
N GLY A 74 -10.23 -3.11 -13.39
CA GLY A 74 -10.86 -2.61 -12.17
C GLY A 74 -11.56 -3.71 -11.37
N ASP A 75 -12.14 -4.69 -12.06
CA ASP A 75 -12.82 -5.84 -11.44
C ASP A 75 -11.86 -6.95 -10.97
N SER A 76 -10.57 -6.84 -11.31
CA SER A 76 -9.55 -7.80 -10.89
C SER A 76 -9.36 -7.79 -9.36
N ARG A 77 -9.01 -8.94 -8.79
CA ARG A 77 -8.64 -9.06 -7.36
C ARG A 77 -7.20 -8.59 -7.08
N SER A 78 -6.40 -8.40 -8.13
CA SER A 78 -5.03 -7.92 -8.02
C SER A 78 -5.02 -6.41 -7.79
N HIS A 79 -4.37 -5.98 -6.72
CA HIS A 79 -4.23 -4.55 -6.40
C HIS A 79 -3.48 -3.79 -7.50
N THR A 80 -2.49 -4.42 -8.14
CA THR A 80 -1.75 -3.83 -9.26
C THR A 80 -2.65 -3.53 -10.44
N ASP A 81 -3.60 -4.42 -10.75
CA ASP A 81 -4.50 -4.27 -11.90
C ASP A 81 -5.48 -3.11 -11.68
N GLN A 82 -6.00 -2.99 -10.45
CA GLN A 82 -6.87 -1.89 -10.05
C GLN A 82 -6.14 -0.54 -10.16
N ILE A 83 -4.89 -0.46 -9.71
CA ILE A 83 -4.05 0.74 -9.86
C ILE A 83 -3.86 1.09 -11.35
N VAL A 84 -3.63 0.09 -12.21
CA VAL A 84 -3.49 0.31 -13.65
C VAL A 84 -4.81 0.76 -14.28
N SER A 85 -5.95 0.25 -13.82
CA SER A 85 -7.28 0.67 -14.26
C SER A 85 -7.50 2.17 -14.02
N ASP A 86 -7.21 2.65 -12.80
CA ASP A 86 -7.34 4.07 -12.44
C ASP A 86 -6.44 4.98 -13.29
N MET A 87 -5.33 4.42 -13.77
CA MET A 87 -4.36 5.11 -14.61
C MET A 87 -4.80 5.26 -16.08
N ILE A 88 -5.84 4.56 -16.53
CA ILE A 88 -6.37 4.68 -17.90
C ILE A 88 -7.33 5.88 -17.94
N SER A 89 -6.87 6.97 -18.57
CA SER A 89 -7.71 8.11 -18.92
C SER A 89 -8.56 7.76 -20.15
N ILE A 90 -9.87 7.89 -19.99
CA ILE A 90 -10.88 7.81 -21.04
C ILE A 90 -11.24 9.25 -21.40
#